data_AF-A0A8T0DAQ2-F1
#
_entry.id   AF-A0A8T0DAQ2-F1
#
_cell.length_a   1.000
_cell.length_b   1.000
_cell.length_c   1.000
_cell.angle_alpha   90.00
_cell.angle_beta   90.00
_cell.angle_gamma   90.00
#
_symmetry.space_group_name_H-M   'P 1'
#
loop_
_entity.id
_entity.type
_entity.pdbx_description
1 polymer ?
#
loop_
_entity_poly.entity_id
_entity_poly.type
_entity_poly.pdbx_seq_one_letter_code
_entity_poly.pdbx_strand_id
1 'polypeptide(L)'
;MFSSHGVLFVVFAVLSLSLVVCEEDVVVSRNILILVENVWIKETHSQFLKSLTDRGYVTTVSTADDPNLSLTKYGEYNYGHLVILAPSASEFGGKLNVREIVDFLDYGGNVVAVANSEVGEAIRELGSECGIEFDEENTHVIDHHNYDVNDDGTHTNIVVSPENLINSSVITGDANRHPFLYRGVGISSDPNNPLLINVLHASRTSYSYNLLKKMTDYPNVVGTNTQLIVALQARNNARALFIGSLDFLSDKFFATSVESTLTGEK
;
A
#
# COMPACT_ATOMS: atom_id res chain seq x y z
N MET A 1 8.84 -20.12 5.69
CA MET A 1 7.47 -20.23 5.17
C MET A 1 6.46 -19.31 5.90
N PHE A 2 6.89 -18.31 6.69
CA PHE A 2 5.96 -17.53 7.55
C PHE A 2 6.14 -15.98 7.52
N SER A 3 6.88 -15.40 6.57
CA SER A 3 7.09 -13.93 6.53
C SER A 3 5.83 -13.14 6.11
N SER A 4 4.91 -13.73 5.34
CA SER A 4 3.78 -13.02 4.74
C SER A 4 2.61 -12.64 5.68
N HIS A 5 2.53 -13.22 6.88
CA HIS A 5 1.30 -13.12 7.69
C HIS A 5 1.07 -11.73 8.29
N GLY A 6 2.12 -11.00 8.66
CA GLY A 6 2.00 -9.66 9.25
C GLY A 6 1.48 -8.60 8.27
N VAL A 7 1.97 -8.62 7.03
CA VAL A 7 1.58 -7.67 5.97
C VAL A 7 0.11 -7.81 5.60
N LEU A 8 -0.29 -9.06 5.36
CA LEU A 8 -1.68 -9.40 5.12
C LEU A 8 -2.54 -8.91 6.30
N PHE A 9 -2.11 -9.15 7.53
CA PHE A 9 -2.85 -8.70 8.71
C PHE A 9 -3.07 -7.18 8.76
N VAL A 10 -2.10 -6.35 8.36
CA VAL A 10 -2.27 -4.88 8.25
C VAL A 10 -3.40 -4.51 7.30
N VAL A 11 -3.40 -5.09 6.10
CA VAL A 11 -4.49 -4.87 5.14
C VAL A 11 -5.83 -5.34 5.72
N PHE A 12 -5.83 -6.45 6.46
CA PHE A 12 -7.06 -6.97 7.07
C PHE A 12 -7.54 -6.19 8.27
N ALA A 13 -6.65 -5.64 9.11
CA ALA A 13 -7.03 -4.78 10.23
C ALA A 13 -7.76 -3.53 9.73
N VAL A 14 -7.31 -2.99 8.60
CA VAL A 14 -7.98 -1.90 7.88
C VAL A 14 -9.38 -2.33 7.41
N LEU A 15 -9.51 -3.52 6.82
CA LEU A 15 -10.78 -4.01 6.25
C LEU A 15 -11.79 -4.61 7.26
N SER A 16 -11.37 -5.06 8.44
CA SER A 16 -12.19 -5.93 9.31
C SER A 16 -12.80 -5.28 10.56
N LEU A 17 -12.34 -4.10 10.96
CA LEU A 17 -12.78 -3.50 12.23
C LEU A 17 -13.99 -2.56 12.01
N SER A 18 -15.15 -3.12 11.65
CA SER A 18 -16.45 -2.41 11.63
C SER A 18 -17.34 -2.93 12.77
N LEU A 19 -17.76 -2.02 13.66
CA LEU A 19 -18.64 -2.33 14.80
C LEU A 19 -20.10 -2.23 14.35
N VAL A 20 -20.82 -3.36 14.47
CA VAL A 20 -22.28 -3.56 14.40
C VAL A 20 -22.98 -2.86 13.22
N VAL A 21 -23.26 -3.63 12.16
CA VAL A 21 -24.10 -3.15 11.05
C VAL A 21 -25.17 -4.19 10.68
N CYS A 22 -26.34 -3.71 10.28
CA CYS A 22 -27.52 -4.48 9.86
C CYS A 22 -27.19 -5.48 8.74
N GLU A 23 -27.99 -6.54 8.61
CA GLU A 23 -27.75 -7.69 7.72
C GLU A 23 -27.58 -7.32 6.22
N GLU A 24 -28.15 -6.19 5.76
CA GLU A 24 -27.94 -5.65 4.40
C GLU A 24 -26.58 -4.93 4.23
N ASP A 25 -26.11 -4.19 5.24
CA ASP A 25 -24.79 -3.53 5.23
C ASP A 25 -23.64 -4.56 5.33
N VAL A 26 -23.90 -5.75 5.86
CA VAL A 26 -22.94 -6.87 5.90
C VAL A 26 -22.58 -7.35 4.49
N VAL A 27 -23.47 -7.19 3.50
CA VAL A 27 -23.22 -7.62 2.12
C VAL A 27 -22.33 -6.61 1.39
N VAL A 28 -22.64 -5.31 1.48
CA VAL A 28 -21.83 -4.25 0.85
C VAL A 28 -20.45 -4.16 1.49
N SER A 29 -20.37 -4.29 2.82
CA SER A 29 -19.07 -4.32 3.53
C SER A 29 -18.17 -5.48 3.15
N ARG A 30 -18.67 -6.52 2.45
CA ARG A 30 -17.83 -7.62 1.94
C ARG A 30 -17.43 -7.47 0.48
N ASN A 31 -18.04 -6.54 -0.25
CA ASN A 31 -17.74 -6.32 -1.65
C ASN A 31 -16.49 -5.44 -1.79
N ILE A 32 -15.50 -5.94 -2.53
CA ILE A 32 -14.25 -5.24 -2.84
C ILE A 32 -14.19 -5.00 -4.35
N LEU A 33 -14.02 -3.74 -4.77
CA LEU A 33 -13.57 -3.41 -6.11
C LEU A 33 -12.05 -3.39 -6.12
N ILE A 34 -11.43 -4.20 -6.98
CA ILE A 34 -9.98 -4.24 -7.17
C ILE A 34 -9.67 -3.70 -8.55
N LEU A 35 -8.95 -2.59 -8.60
CA LEU A 35 -8.44 -2.01 -9.83
C LEU A 35 -7.05 -2.55 -10.06
N VAL A 36 -6.80 -3.09 -11.25
CA VAL A 36 -5.48 -3.54 -11.66
C VAL A 36 -5.01 -2.71 -12.85
N GLU A 37 -3.72 -2.42 -12.90
CA GLU A 37 -3.11 -1.79 -14.07
C GLU A 37 -3.21 -2.68 -15.30
N ASN A 38 -2.92 -3.97 -15.11
CA ASN A 38 -2.96 -4.97 -16.16
C ASN A 38 -3.53 -6.29 -15.63
N VAL A 39 -3.95 -7.15 -16.55
CA VAL A 39 -4.57 -8.43 -16.19
C VAL A 39 -3.57 -9.38 -15.50
N TRP A 40 -2.26 -9.23 -15.77
CA TRP A 40 -1.20 -10.07 -15.22
C TRP A 40 -1.01 -9.92 -13.71
N ILE A 41 -1.38 -8.77 -13.13
CA ILE A 41 -1.35 -8.57 -11.67
C ILE A 41 -2.16 -9.65 -10.94
N LYS A 42 -3.23 -10.16 -11.55
CA LYS A 42 -4.02 -11.28 -10.98
C LYS A 42 -3.19 -12.54 -10.77
N GLU A 43 -2.24 -12.80 -11.66
CA GLU A 43 -1.37 -13.98 -11.59
C GLU A 43 -0.18 -13.73 -10.66
N THR A 44 0.42 -12.55 -10.69
CA THR A 44 1.62 -12.23 -9.89
C THR A 44 1.33 -11.92 -8.43
N HIS A 45 0.08 -11.57 -8.08
CA HIS A 45 -0.38 -11.25 -6.72
C HIS A 45 -1.48 -12.22 -6.27
N SER A 46 -1.47 -13.43 -6.80
CA SER A 46 -2.55 -14.41 -6.60
C SER A 46 -2.73 -14.81 -5.14
N GLN A 47 -1.65 -14.88 -4.36
CA GLN A 47 -1.71 -15.20 -2.93
C GLN A 47 -2.41 -14.11 -2.13
N PHE A 48 -2.11 -12.84 -2.44
CA PHE A 48 -2.80 -11.70 -1.83
C PHE A 48 -4.28 -11.71 -2.17
N LEU A 49 -4.64 -11.82 -3.45
CA LEU A 49 -6.04 -11.83 -3.88
C LEU A 49 -6.82 -13.02 -3.29
N LYS A 50 -6.20 -14.21 -3.29
CA LYS A 50 -6.79 -15.40 -2.70
C LYS A 50 -7.04 -15.24 -1.21
N SER A 51 -6.14 -14.56 -0.50
CA SER A 51 -6.32 -14.31 0.94
C SER A 51 -7.55 -13.46 1.25
N LEU A 52 -7.96 -12.56 0.33
CA LEU A 52 -9.18 -11.78 0.46
C LEU A 52 -10.40 -12.70 0.30
N THR A 53 -10.41 -13.53 -0.74
CA THR A 53 -11.52 -14.46 -0.99
C THR A 53 -11.64 -15.54 0.08
N ASP A 54 -10.51 -16.04 0.61
CA ASP A 54 -10.48 -17.05 1.68
C ASP A 54 -11.08 -16.52 3.00
N ARG A 55 -11.13 -15.20 3.18
CA ARG A 55 -11.78 -14.53 4.33
C ARG A 55 -13.24 -14.15 4.07
N GLY A 56 -13.79 -14.52 2.92
CA GLY A 56 -15.20 -14.33 2.59
C GLY A 56 -15.54 -12.98 1.95
N TYR A 57 -14.54 -12.24 1.47
CA TYR A 57 -14.78 -11.05 0.65
C TYR A 57 -15.15 -11.43 -0.78
N VAL A 58 -16.05 -10.66 -1.39
CA VAL A 58 -16.46 -10.80 -2.79
C VAL A 58 -15.69 -9.79 -3.62
N THR A 59 -14.72 -10.28 -4.40
CA THR A 59 -13.82 -9.42 -5.17
C THR A 59 -14.29 -9.27 -6.62
N THR A 60 -14.51 -8.04 -7.06
CA THR A 60 -14.68 -7.67 -8.47
C THR A 60 -13.39 -7.06 -8.98
N VAL A 61 -12.77 -7.65 -10.00
CA VAL A 61 -11.49 -7.14 -10.53
C VAL A 61 -11.66 -6.55 -11.92
N SER A 62 -11.39 -5.26 -12.05
CA SER A 62 -11.46 -4.48 -13.30
C SER A 62 -10.12 -3.81 -13.60
N THR A 63 -9.88 -3.45 -14.86
CA THR A 63 -8.71 -2.62 -15.21
C THR A 63 -8.95 -1.18 -14.80
N ALA A 64 -7.89 -0.47 -14.41
CA ALA A 64 -8.00 0.91 -13.93
C ALA A 64 -8.51 1.91 -15.00
N ASP A 65 -8.39 1.55 -16.29
CA ASP A 65 -8.79 2.33 -17.46
C ASP A 65 -10.19 1.96 -18.01
N ASP A 66 -10.92 1.05 -17.36
CA ASP A 66 -12.24 0.59 -17.86
C ASP A 66 -13.24 1.77 -17.87
N PRO A 67 -13.84 2.10 -19.03
CA PRO A 67 -14.77 3.23 -19.16
C PRO A 67 -16.09 3.03 -18.40
N ASN A 68 -16.34 1.85 -17.84
CA ASN A 68 -17.56 1.54 -17.08
C ASN A 68 -17.34 1.54 -15.56
N LEU A 69 -16.15 1.94 -15.08
CA LEU A 69 -15.89 2.03 -13.64
C LEU A 69 -16.81 3.06 -12.98
N SER A 70 -17.42 2.63 -11.88
CA SER A 70 -18.27 3.47 -11.03
C SER A 70 -18.37 2.85 -9.65
N LEU A 71 -18.08 3.62 -8.59
CA LEU A 71 -18.29 3.20 -7.21
C LEU A 71 -19.76 3.26 -6.80
N THR A 72 -20.50 4.19 -7.41
CA THR A 72 -21.93 4.41 -7.13
C THR A 72 -22.81 3.91 -8.27
N LYS A 73 -24.02 3.45 -7.94
CA LYS A 73 -25.08 3.20 -8.92
C LYS A 73 -26.40 3.66 -8.31
N TYR A 74 -27.12 4.53 -9.03
CA TYR A 74 -28.36 5.15 -8.54
C TYR A 74 -28.21 5.93 -7.21
N GLY A 75 -27.01 6.43 -6.91
CA GLY A 75 -26.74 7.21 -5.68
C GLY A 75 -26.31 6.39 -4.48
N GLU A 76 -26.18 5.06 -4.62
CA GLU A 76 -25.71 4.16 -3.57
C GLU A 76 -24.37 3.53 -3.93
N TYR A 77 -23.51 3.30 -2.93
CA TYR A 77 -22.23 2.61 -3.09
C TYR A 77 -22.43 1.10 -3.13
N ASN A 78 -21.89 0.45 -4.16
CA ASN A 78 -22.03 -1.01 -4.34
C ASN A 78 -20.89 -1.81 -3.67
N TYR A 79 -19.85 -1.11 -3.22
CA TYR A 79 -18.62 -1.67 -2.67
C TYR A 79 -18.38 -1.05 -1.30
N GLY A 80 -17.94 -1.84 -0.33
CA GLY A 80 -17.47 -1.35 0.98
C GLY A 80 -15.97 -1.05 0.99
N HIS A 81 -15.24 -1.59 0.01
CA HIS A 81 -13.80 -1.47 -0.09
C HIS A 81 -13.33 -1.27 -1.54
N LEU A 82 -12.28 -0.47 -1.68
CA LEU A 82 -11.57 -0.23 -2.94
C LEU A 82 -10.10 -0.58 -2.74
N VAL A 83 -9.55 -1.41 -3.62
CA VAL A 83 -8.12 -1.73 -3.65
C VAL A 83 -7.56 -1.33 -5.01
N ILE A 84 -6.56 -0.47 -5.03
CA ILE A 84 -5.96 0.08 -6.25
C ILE A 84 -4.56 -0.50 -6.39
N LEU A 85 -4.42 -1.48 -7.28
CA LEU A 85 -3.18 -2.11 -7.72
C LEU A 85 -2.81 -1.57 -9.12
N ALA A 86 -2.83 -0.25 -9.25
CA ALA A 86 -2.56 0.46 -10.49
C ALA A 86 -1.61 1.63 -10.24
N PRO A 87 -0.33 1.34 -9.90
CA PRO A 87 0.61 2.34 -9.43
C PRO A 87 0.87 3.46 -10.43
N SER A 88 0.89 3.16 -11.74
CA SER A 88 1.22 4.11 -12.82
C SER A 88 0.01 4.88 -13.38
N ALA A 89 -1.19 4.68 -12.82
CA ALA A 89 -2.40 5.29 -13.34
C ALA A 89 -2.33 6.83 -13.25
N SER A 90 -2.36 7.50 -14.40
CA SER A 90 -2.50 8.96 -14.47
C SER A 90 -3.93 9.40 -14.18
N GLU A 91 -4.91 8.62 -14.64
CA GLU A 91 -6.35 8.82 -14.43
C GLU A 91 -7.05 7.47 -14.32
N PHE A 92 -8.26 7.46 -13.75
CA PHE A 92 -9.12 6.28 -13.72
C PHE A 92 -10.20 6.37 -14.80
N GLY A 93 -10.64 5.21 -15.28
CA GLY A 93 -11.68 5.12 -16.30
C GLY A 93 -13.08 5.44 -15.78
N GLY A 94 -14.00 5.70 -16.72
CA GLY A 94 -15.42 5.84 -16.44
C GLY A 94 -15.76 7.09 -15.64
N LYS A 95 -16.48 6.93 -14.53
CA LYS A 95 -16.83 8.03 -13.62
C LYS A 95 -15.80 8.23 -12.52
N LEU A 96 -15.02 7.18 -12.25
CA LEU A 96 -14.08 7.14 -11.15
C LEU A 96 -13.00 8.21 -11.33
N ASN A 97 -12.83 9.04 -10.31
CA ASN A 97 -11.76 10.02 -10.21
C ASN A 97 -11.36 10.18 -8.74
N VAL A 98 -10.27 10.91 -8.48
CA VAL A 98 -9.74 11.08 -7.11
C VAL A 98 -10.80 11.66 -6.16
N ARG A 99 -11.57 12.64 -6.62
CA ARG A 99 -12.66 13.22 -5.82
C ARG A 99 -13.74 12.20 -5.46
N GLU A 100 -14.17 11.35 -6.40
CA GLU A 100 -15.13 10.28 -6.09
C GLU A 100 -14.57 9.27 -5.06
N ILE A 101 -13.26 9.02 -5.06
CA ILE A 101 -12.60 8.14 -4.08
C ILE A 101 -12.53 8.82 -2.70
N VAL A 102 -12.26 10.12 -2.65
CA VAL A 102 -12.31 10.89 -1.40
C VAL A 102 -13.73 10.94 -0.84
N ASP A 103 -14.73 11.20 -1.69
CA ASP A 103 -16.14 11.14 -1.29
C ASP A 103 -16.47 9.72 -0.75
N PHE A 104 -16.01 8.67 -1.41
CA PHE A 104 -16.18 7.29 -0.93
C PHE A 104 -15.59 7.05 0.47
N LEU A 105 -14.41 7.59 0.76
CA LEU A 105 -13.82 7.59 2.11
C LEU A 105 -14.69 8.36 3.11
N ASP A 106 -15.19 9.54 2.75
CA ASP A 106 -16.04 10.36 3.60
C ASP A 106 -17.40 9.69 3.92
N TYR A 107 -17.88 8.82 3.03
CA TYR A 107 -19.07 7.99 3.24
C TYR A 107 -18.81 6.66 3.96
N GLY A 108 -17.59 6.42 4.45
CA GLY A 108 -17.27 5.24 5.28
C GLY A 108 -16.64 4.08 4.53
N GLY A 109 -16.38 4.22 3.22
CA GLY A 109 -15.64 3.25 2.44
C GLY A 109 -14.19 3.14 2.90
N ASN A 110 -13.55 1.99 2.63
CA ASN A 110 -12.11 1.83 2.92
C ASN A 110 -11.32 1.72 1.62
N VAL A 111 -10.14 2.33 1.59
CA VAL A 111 -9.29 2.40 0.39
C VAL A 111 -7.91 1.82 0.69
N VAL A 112 -7.40 0.99 -0.20
CA VAL A 112 -5.99 0.59 -0.22
C VAL A 112 -5.41 1.07 -1.54
N ALA A 113 -4.47 2.00 -1.49
CA ALA A 113 -3.78 2.53 -2.66
C ALA A 113 -2.32 2.06 -2.66
N VAL A 114 -1.92 1.40 -3.75
CA VAL A 114 -0.59 0.83 -3.89
C VAL A 114 0.13 1.56 -5.02
N ALA A 115 1.27 2.17 -4.67
CA ALA A 115 2.18 2.81 -5.58
C ALA A 115 3.39 1.91 -5.88
N ASN A 116 4.22 2.38 -6.79
CA ASN A 116 5.54 1.82 -7.09
C ASN A 116 6.42 2.99 -7.56
N SER A 117 7.67 2.72 -7.96
CA SER A 117 8.57 3.77 -8.47
C SER A 117 8.03 4.54 -9.68
N GLU A 118 7.18 3.92 -10.50
CA GLU A 118 6.44 4.58 -11.58
C GLU A 118 5.08 5.10 -11.05
N VAL A 119 5.09 5.92 -10.00
CA VAL A 119 3.85 6.42 -9.38
C VAL A 119 3.14 7.44 -10.28
N GLY A 120 1.89 7.16 -10.65
CA GLY A 120 1.04 7.99 -11.48
C GLY A 120 0.35 9.12 -10.72
N GLU A 121 -0.10 10.14 -11.45
CA GLU A 121 -0.71 11.36 -10.90
C GLU A 121 -1.93 11.09 -10.03
N ALA A 122 -2.82 10.17 -10.42
CA ALA A 122 -4.03 9.86 -9.66
C ALA A 122 -3.74 9.32 -8.26
N ILE A 123 -2.70 8.49 -8.10
CA ILE A 123 -2.29 7.94 -6.80
C ILE A 123 -1.63 9.02 -5.95
N ARG A 124 -0.82 9.90 -6.55
CA ARG A 124 -0.19 11.03 -5.87
C ARG A 124 -1.23 12.04 -5.37
N GLU A 125 -2.19 12.41 -6.21
CA GLU A 125 -3.27 13.32 -5.85
C GLU A 125 -4.13 12.73 -4.72
N LEU A 126 -4.51 11.45 -4.80
CA LEU A 126 -5.23 10.77 -3.73
C LEU A 126 -4.45 10.76 -2.41
N GLY A 127 -3.13 10.56 -2.47
CA GLY A 127 -2.25 10.66 -1.30
C GLY A 127 -2.28 12.07 -0.69
N SER A 128 -2.13 13.10 -1.53
CA SER A 128 -2.13 14.51 -1.11
C SER A 128 -3.44 14.92 -0.42
N GLU A 129 -4.59 14.49 -0.94
CA GLU A 129 -5.90 14.71 -0.31
C GLU A 129 -6.02 14.04 1.08
N CYS A 130 -5.22 12.99 1.32
CA CYS A 130 -5.15 12.28 2.60
C CYS A 130 -4.01 12.77 3.52
N GLY A 131 -3.23 13.76 3.10
CA GLY A 131 -2.13 14.35 3.89
C GLY A 131 -0.81 13.56 3.83
N ILE A 132 -0.62 12.73 2.80
CA ILE A 132 0.66 12.09 2.50
C ILE A 132 1.16 12.51 1.13
N GLU A 133 2.47 12.46 0.93
CA GLU A 133 3.11 12.78 -0.32
C GLU A 133 3.97 11.58 -0.74
N PHE A 134 3.62 10.97 -1.88
CA PHE A 134 4.53 10.05 -2.54
C PHE A 134 5.66 10.85 -3.19
N ASP A 135 6.87 10.30 -3.16
CA ASP A 135 8.02 10.88 -3.83
C ASP A 135 7.83 10.92 -5.36
N GLU A 136 8.75 11.59 -6.07
CA GLU A 136 8.66 11.78 -7.52
C GLU A 136 8.63 10.45 -8.29
N GLU A 137 8.09 10.50 -9.50
CA GLU A 137 8.19 9.38 -10.43
C GLU A 137 9.66 9.01 -10.71
N ASN A 138 9.92 7.71 -10.86
CA ASN A 138 11.23 7.11 -11.05
C ASN A 138 12.17 7.27 -9.83
N THR A 139 11.62 7.53 -8.65
CA THR A 139 12.37 7.44 -7.39
C THR A 139 12.23 6.07 -6.77
N HIS A 140 13.27 5.68 -6.04
CA HIS A 140 13.34 4.41 -5.32
C HIS A 140 13.85 4.67 -3.92
N VAL A 141 13.32 3.94 -2.94
CA VAL A 141 13.96 3.86 -1.62
C VAL A 141 15.21 2.99 -1.76
N ILE A 142 16.36 3.59 -1.45
CA ILE A 142 17.68 3.00 -1.60
C ILE A 142 18.29 2.85 -0.20
N ASP A 143 18.88 1.69 0.08
CA ASP A 143 19.69 1.48 1.29
C ASP A 143 20.92 0.65 0.99
N HIS A 144 22.10 1.26 1.09
CA HIS A 144 23.36 0.56 0.82
C HIS A 144 23.83 -0.35 1.96
N HIS A 145 23.14 -0.36 3.11
CA HIS A 145 23.50 -1.19 4.26
C HIS A 145 22.57 -2.39 4.44
N ASN A 146 21.28 -2.22 4.12
CA ASN A 146 20.25 -3.23 4.35
C ASN A 146 19.54 -3.58 3.03
N TYR A 147 20.21 -4.33 2.17
CA TYR A 147 19.66 -4.80 0.90
C TYR A 147 19.82 -6.32 0.75
N ASP A 148 18.91 -6.92 -0.01
CA ASP A 148 18.84 -8.35 -0.22
C ASP A 148 19.98 -8.87 -1.11
N VAL A 149 20.40 -10.12 -0.90
CA VAL A 149 21.42 -10.77 -1.74
C VAL A 149 21.02 -10.90 -3.21
N ASN A 150 19.72 -10.92 -3.52
CA ASN A 150 19.20 -11.04 -4.89
C ASN A 150 18.91 -9.67 -5.54
N ASP A 151 19.40 -8.58 -4.95
CA ASP A 151 19.35 -7.25 -5.57
C ASP A 151 20.18 -7.21 -6.87
N ASP A 152 19.80 -6.32 -7.78
CA ASP A 152 20.42 -6.15 -9.10
C ASP A 152 21.68 -5.26 -9.09
N GLY A 153 22.12 -4.84 -7.90
CA GLY A 153 23.26 -3.96 -7.69
C GLY A 153 22.87 -2.47 -7.60
N THR A 154 21.57 -2.15 -7.65
CA THR A 154 21.05 -0.79 -7.45
C THR A 154 20.77 -0.47 -5.98
N HIS A 155 20.75 -1.49 -5.12
CA HIS A 155 20.45 -1.41 -3.69
C HIS A 155 19.04 -0.86 -3.42
N THR A 156 18.08 -1.21 -4.29
CA THR A 156 16.67 -0.80 -4.20
C THR A 156 15.77 -1.87 -3.62
N ASN A 157 16.18 -3.14 -3.66
CA ASN A 157 15.51 -4.22 -2.95
C ASN A 157 15.98 -4.26 -1.49
N ILE A 158 15.37 -3.41 -0.67
CA ILE A 158 15.78 -3.19 0.71
C ILE A 158 15.16 -4.22 1.65
N VAL A 159 15.93 -4.56 2.69
CA VAL A 159 15.49 -5.39 3.81
C VAL A 159 15.11 -4.48 4.97
N VAL A 160 13.85 -4.54 5.39
CA VAL A 160 13.30 -3.71 6.45
C VAL A 160 13.14 -4.56 7.71
N SER A 161 13.77 -4.12 8.79
CA SER A 161 13.69 -4.80 10.09
C SER A 161 12.27 -4.71 10.66
N PRO A 162 11.78 -5.77 11.34
CA PRO A 162 10.49 -5.73 12.04
C PRO A 162 10.45 -4.70 13.17
N GLU A 163 11.60 -4.21 13.65
CA GLU A 163 11.68 -3.13 14.64
C GLU A 163 11.14 -1.79 14.11
N ASN A 164 11.15 -1.59 12.79
CA ASN A 164 10.61 -0.39 12.15
C ASN A 164 9.08 -0.45 11.95
N LEU A 165 8.45 -1.56 12.34
CA LEU A 165 7.01 -1.73 12.29
C LEU A 165 6.35 -1.08 13.51
N ILE A 166 5.17 -0.51 13.33
CA ILE A 166 4.39 0.04 14.44
C ILE A 166 4.11 -1.02 15.52
N ASN A 167 4.33 -0.63 16.78
CA ASN A 167 4.02 -1.47 17.93
C ASN A 167 2.52 -1.45 18.27
N SER A 168 1.70 -2.07 17.43
CA SER A 168 0.25 -2.20 17.63
C SER A 168 -0.26 -3.54 17.11
N SER A 169 -0.57 -4.46 18.03
CA SER A 169 -1.08 -5.79 17.67
C SER A 169 -2.44 -5.76 16.99
N VAL A 170 -3.19 -4.67 17.11
CA VAL A 170 -4.47 -4.48 16.41
C VAL A 170 -4.24 -4.27 14.91
N ILE A 171 -3.17 -3.58 14.55
CA ILE A 171 -2.84 -3.26 13.15
C ILE A 171 -1.99 -4.38 12.54
N THR A 172 -0.97 -4.84 13.24
CA THR A 172 0.05 -5.73 12.67
C THR A 172 -0.10 -7.18 13.08
N GLY A 173 -1.03 -7.48 13.98
CA GLY A 173 -1.25 -8.82 14.52
C GLY A 173 -0.20 -9.17 15.57
N ASP A 174 0.02 -10.47 15.79
CA ASP A 174 1.14 -10.91 16.61
C ASP A 174 2.45 -10.49 15.93
N ALA A 175 3.35 -9.86 16.70
CA ALA A 175 4.58 -9.26 16.19
C ALA A 175 5.35 -10.25 15.30
N ASN A 176 5.28 -10.03 14.00
CA ASN A 176 6.02 -10.82 13.02
C ASN A 176 7.50 -10.51 13.23
N ARG A 177 8.28 -11.54 13.55
CA ARG A 177 9.71 -11.39 13.90
C ARG A 177 10.61 -11.46 12.68
N HIS A 178 10.05 -11.61 11.49
CA HIS A 178 10.80 -11.73 10.25
C HIS A 178 10.97 -10.38 9.57
N PRO A 179 12.15 -10.11 8.98
CA PRO A 179 12.35 -8.96 8.11
C PRO A 179 11.42 -8.98 6.89
N PHE A 180 11.15 -7.79 6.38
CA PHE A 180 10.33 -7.57 5.19
C PHE A 180 11.21 -7.19 4.01
N LEU A 181 10.88 -7.68 2.82
CA LEU A 181 11.45 -7.15 1.57
C LEU A 181 10.59 -6.00 1.07
N TYR A 182 11.23 -4.92 0.63
CA TYR A 182 10.54 -3.76 0.09
C TYR A 182 11.28 -3.23 -1.14
N ARG A 183 10.53 -2.89 -2.18
CA ARG A 183 11.07 -2.24 -3.37
C ARG A 183 10.01 -1.32 -3.98
N GLY A 184 10.23 -0.02 -3.91
CA GLY A 184 9.25 0.95 -4.39
C GLY A 184 9.62 2.39 -4.01
N VAL A 185 8.61 3.24 -3.96
CA VAL A 185 8.72 4.69 -3.73
C VAL A 185 8.59 5.05 -2.26
N GLY A 186 9.32 6.06 -1.80
CA GLY A 186 9.19 6.60 -0.45
C GLY A 186 7.92 7.43 -0.27
N ILE A 187 7.39 7.44 0.94
CA ILE A 187 6.24 8.26 1.35
C ILE A 187 6.71 9.24 2.44
N SER A 188 6.25 10.48 2.33
CA SER A 188 6.31 11.49 3.37
C SER A 188 4.90 11.73 3.92
N SER A 189 4.75 11.94 5.22
CA SER A 189 3.46 12.32 5.83
C SER A 189 3.57 13.66 6.53
N ASP A 190 2.49 14.45 6.55
CA ASP A 190 2.44 15.65 7.36
C ASP A 190 2.51 15.31 8.86
N PRO A 191 3.56 15.73 9.59
CA PRO A 191 3.67 15.47 11.03
C PRO A 191 2.60 16.17 11.86
N ASN A 192 1.90 17.17 11.31
CA ASN A 192 0.83 17.87 11.99
C ASN A 192 -0.52 17.17 11.88
N ASN A 193 -0.65 16.14 11.03
CA ASN A 193 -1.88 15.39 10.87
C ASN A 193 -1.95 14.23 11.89
N PRO A 194 -2.75 14.32 12.96
CA PRO A 194 -2.81 13.29 13.99
C PRO A 194 -3.57 12.04 13.57
N LEU A 195 -4.22 12.06 12.39
CA LEU A 195 -5.00 10.94 11.87
C LEU A 195 -4.15 9.94 11.08
N LEU A 196 -2.92 10.34 10.72
CA LEU A 196 -1.96 9.50 10.02
C LEU A 196 -1.19 8.62 11.00
N ILE A 197 -1.02 7.38 10.60
CA ILE A 197 -0.34 6.34 11.36
C ILE A 197 0.77 5.80 10.45
N ASN A 198 2.02 6.03 10.85
CA ASN A 198 3.17 5.41 10.21
C ASN A 198 3.20 3.93 10.58
N VAL A 199 2.88 3.05 9.64
CA VAL A 199 2.80 1.61 9.89
C VAL A 199 4.17 0.95 9.75
N LEU A 200 4.92 1.31 8.70
CA LEU A 200 6.25 0.78 8.42
C LEU A 200 7.11 1.90 7.85
N HIS A 201 8.28 2.11 8.44
CA HIS A 201 9.27 3.06 7.95
C HIS A 201 10.58 2.39 7.54
N ALA A 202 11.36 3.10 6.73
CA ALA A 202 12.68 2.65 6.31
C ALA A 202 13.70 2.76 7.45
N SER A 203 14.86 2.16 7.24
CA SER A 203 15.98 2.23 8.16
C SER A 203 16.61 3.62 8.16
N ARG A 204 17.34 3.94 9.23
CA ARG A 204 18.06 5.23 9.36
C ARG A 204 19.08 5.52 8.26
N THR A 205 19.52 4.49 7.54
CA THR A 205 20.49 4.55 6.44
C THR A 205 19.85 4.67 5.06
N SER A 206 18.53 4.57 4.97
CA SER A 206 17.81 4.61 3.71
C SER A 206 17.54 6.05 3.26
N TYR A 207 17.39 6.27 1.95
CA TYR A 207 16.95 7.54 1.37
C TYR A 207 16.20 7.28 0.07
N SER A 208 15.33 8.18 -0.36
CA SER A 208 14.61 8.03 -1.62
C SER A 208 15.17 8.95 -2.70
N TYR A 209 15.56 8.41 -3.86
CA TYR A 209 16.11 9.22 -4.94
C TYR A 209 15.92 8.57 -6.31
N ASN A 210 16.05 9.37 -7.36
CA ASN A 210 16.00 8.90 -8.74
C ASN A 210 17.38 8.40 -9.18
N LEU A 211 17.48 7.12 -9.52
CA LEU A 211 18.73 6.45 -9.92
C LEU A 211 19.34 6.99 -11.22
N LEU A 212 18.55 7.62 -12.08
CA LEU A 212 18.99 8.17 -13.36
C LEU A 212 19.62 9.56 -13.21
N LYS A 213 19.34 10.24 -12.09
CA LYS A 213 19.84 11.60 -11.81
C LYS A 213 21.08 11.51 -10.92
N LYS A 214 22.05 12.40 -11.15
CA LYS A 214 23.15 12.60 -10.21
C LYS A 214 22.61 13.33 -8.98
N MET A 215 23.07 12.91 -7.80
CA MET A 215 22.66 13.51 -6.53
C MET A 215 23.20 14.94 -6.40
N THR A 216 22.42 15.91 -6.87
CA THR A 216 22.69 17.35 -6.75
C THR A 216 21.87 17.97 -5.64
N ASP A 217 20.64 17.50 -5.50
CA ASP A 217 19.64 18.04 -4.60
C ASP A 217 19.46 17.14 -3.38
N TYR A 218 18.96 17.73 -2.30
CA TYR A 218 18.63 16.98 -1.11
C TYR A 218 17.42 16.07 -1.38
N PRO A 219 17.48 14.77 -1.05
CA PRO A 219 16.35 13.85 -1.20
C PRO A 219 15.10 14.32 -0.45
N ASN A 220 13.93 14.07 -1.01
CA ASN A 220 12.66 14.44 -0.39
C ASN A 220 12.45 13.74 0.97
N VAL A 221 12.84 12.47 1.05
CA VAL A 221 12.79 11.69 2.29
C VAL A 221 14.12 10.98 2.57
N VAL A 222 14.53 11.03 3.84
CA VAL A 222 15.78 10.43 4.33
C VAL A 222 15.59 9.76 5.69
N GLY A 223 16.37 8.70 5.92
CA GLY A 223 16.41 7.96 7.16
C GLY A 223 15.03 7.43 7.57
N THR A 224 14.77 7.48 8.88
CA THR A 224 13.53 6.98 9.49
C THR A 224 12.29 7.80 9.13
N ASN A 225 12.45 8.99 8.54
CA ASN A 225 11.33 9.78 8.05
C ASN A 225 10.78 9.24 6.73
N THR A 226 11.51 8.35 6.06
CA THR A 226 11.03 7.65 4.86
C THR A 226 10.00 6.61 5.28
N GLN A 227 8.74 6.90 5.03
CA GLN A 227 7.65 5.97 5.30
C GLN A 227 7.46 5.05 4.10
N LEU A 228 7.18 3.79 4.37
CA LEU A 228 6.98 2.75 3.35
C LEU A 228 5.50 2.38 3.24
N ILE A 229 4.82 2.36 4.40
CA ILE A 229 3.40 2.09 4.55
C ILE A 229 2.81 3.09 5.54
N VAL A 230 1.78 3.79 5.10
CA VAL A 230 1.08 4.79 5.92
C VAL A 230 -0.41 4.46 5.93
N ALA A 231 -1.01 4.48 7.11
CA ALA A 231 -2.46 4.35 7.25
C ALA A 231 -3.06 5.69 7.67
N LEU A 232 -4.29 5.94 7.22
CA LEU A 232 -5.13 7.05 7.67
C LEU A 232 -6.35 6.46 8.34
N GLN A 233 -6.68 6.94 9.54
CA GLN A 233 -7.99 6.72 10.14
C GLN A 233 -8.77 8.03 10.13
N ALA A 234 -9.78 8.12 9.27
CA ALA A 234 -10.62 9.30 9.13
C ALA A 234 -11.56 9.47 10.34
N ARG A 235 -12.14 10.67 10.48
CA ARG A 235 -13.02 11.02 11.62
C ARG A 235 -14.32 10.22 11.65
N ASN A 236 -14.75 9.72 10.50
CA ASN A 236 -15.89 8.82 10.34
C ASN A 236 -15.51 7.33 10.53
N ASN A 237 -14.27 7.05 10.96
CA ASN A 237 -13.67 5.72 11.08
C ASN A 237 -13.47 4.95 9.75
N ALA A 238 -13.61 5.61 8.59
CA ALA A 238 -13.08 5.08 7.35
C ALA A 238 -11.56 4.95 7.45
N ARG A 239 -11.01 3.95 6.75
CA ARG A 239 -9.58 3.67 6.76
C ARG A 239 -9.02 3.69 5.37
N ALA A 240 -7.90 4.38 5.21
CA ALA A 240 -7.09 4.33 4.00
C ALA A 240 -5.72 3.75 4.32
N LEU A 241 -5.16 2.94 3.42
CA LEU A 241 -3.82 2.38 3.52
C LEU A 241 -3.06 2.68 2.24
N PHE A 242 -1.88 3.28 2.39
CA PHE A 242 -1.01 3.67 1.30
C PHE A 242 0.27 2.86 1.40
N ILE A 243 0.59 2.13 0.32
CA ILE A 243 1.75 1.25 0.25
C ILE A 243 2.61 1.72 -0.92
N GLY A 244 3.87 2.09 -0.68
CA GLY A 244 4.76 2.61 -1.74
C GLY A 244 5.33 1.53 -2.68
N SER A 245 4.94 0.27 -2.53
CA SER A 245 5.49 -0.85 -3.29
C SER A 245 4.41 -1.86 -3.67
N LEU A 246 4.20 -2.05 -4.97
CA LEU A 246 3.37 -3.13 -5.51
C LEU A 246 4.03 -4.50 -5.25
N ASP A 247 5.35 -4.58 -5.44
CA ASP A 247 6.13 -5.80 -5.23
C ASP A 247 5.99 -6.37 -3.81
N PHE A 248 5.73 -5.50 -2.81
CA PHE A 248 5.47 -5.88 -1.43
C PHE A 248 4.32 -6.88 -1.27
N LEU A 249 3.32 -6.83 -2.17
CA LEU A 249 2.16 -7.71 -2.18
C LEU A 249 2.31 -8.88 -3.18
N SER A 250 3.46 -9.00 -3.84
CA SER A 250 3.69 -9.99 -4.87
C SER A 250 3.93 -11.39 -4.29
N ASP A 251 3.55 -12.40 -5.07
CA ASP A 251 3.79 -13.80 -4.76
C ASP A 251 5.29 -14.10 -4.63
N LYS A 252 6.13 -13.36 -5.39
CA LYS A 252 7.59 -13.45 -5.32
C LYS A 252 8.10 -13.07 -3.94
N PHE A 253 7.65 -11.93 -3.39
CA PHE A 253 8.11 -11.47 -2.08
C PHE A 253 7.59 -12.36 -0.96
N PHE A 254 6.37 -12.90 -1.09
CA PHE A 254 5.84 -13.87 -0.12
C PHE A 254 6.59 -15.21 -0.11
N ALA A 255 7.15 -15.64 -1.25
CA ALA A 255 7.87 -16.90 -1.38
C ALA A 255 9.37 -16.80 -1.04
N THR A 256 9.95 -15.60 -1.12
CA THR A 256 11.40 -15.38 -0.96
C THR A 256 11.81 -15.47 0.52
N SER A 257 12.92 -16.15 0.81
CA SER A 257 13.58 -16.08 2.11
C SER A 257 14.45 -14.82 2.15
N VAL A 258 14.25 -13.97 3.15
CA VAL A 258 14.99 -12.72 3.29
C VAL A 258 16.39 -13.03 3.83
N GLU A 259 17.44 -12.56 3.13
CA GLU A 259 18.82 -12.66 3.63
C GLU A 259 19.52 -11.31 3.43
N SER A 260 19.81 -10.62 4.55
CA SER A 260 20.58 -9.38 4.51
C SER A 260 22.07 -9.66 4.23
N THR A 261 22.62 -8.99 3.22
CA THR A 261 24.01 -9.14 2.78
C THR A 261 25.05 -8.76 3.84
N LEU A 262 24.75 -7.77 4.70
CA LEU A 262 25.72 -7.17 5.63
C LEU A 262 25.41 -7.46 7.10
N THR A 263 24.14 -7.54 7.49
CA THR A 263 23.75 -7.76 8.90
C THR A 263 23.53 -9.24 9.22
N GLY A 264 23.37 -10.11 8.22
CA GLY A 264 23.12 -11.54 8.42
C GLY A 264 21.77 -11.87 9.07
N GLU A 265 20.86 -10.89 9.15
CA GLU A 265 19.50 -11.07 9.62
C GLU A 265 18.71 -11.93 8.62
N LYS A 266 17.96 -12.91 9.16
CA LYS A 266 17.15 -13.90 8.44
C LYS A 266 15.74 -13.97 9.02
#